data_AF-A0A833RD90-F1
#
_entry.id   AF-A0A833RD90-F1
#
_cell.length_a   1.000
_cell.length_b   1.000
_cell.length_c   1.000
_cell.angle_alpha   90.00
_cell.angle_beta   90.00
_cell.angle_gamma   90.00
#
_symmetry.space_group_name_H-M   'P 1'
#
loop_
_entity.id
_entity.type
_entity.pdbx_description
1 polymer ?
#
loop_
_entity_poly.entity_id
_entity_poly.type
_entity_poly.pdbx_seq_one_letter_code
_entity_poly.pdbx_strand_id
1 'polypeptide(L)'
;MFIANVDNPSNAVEWILAEMMNNPEILEKATKEIDNVVGKERLVDECDMSQLNYLKACIRESFRLHPRVPFNPPHLAMEDTTIAG
;
A
#
# COMPACT_ATOMS: atom_id res chain seq x y z
N MET A 1 -15.82 13.04 -10.98
CA MET A 1 -14.80 12.29 -11.75
C MET A 1 -13.36 12.79 -11.55
N PHE A 2 -13.11 13.88 -10.79
CA PHE A 2 -11.75 14.35 -10.51
C PHE A 2 -11.07 13.62 -9.34
N ILE A 3 -11.78 13.30 -8.25
CA ILE A 3 -11.19 12.64 -7.07
C ILE A 3 -10.71 11.21 -7.39
N ALA A 4 -11.49 10.43 -8.15
CA ALA A 4 -11.12 9.07 -8.54
C ALA A 4 -9.90 9.01 -9.50
N ASN A 5 -9.53 10.11 -10.16
CA ASN A 5 -8.33 10.19 -10.99
C ASN A 5 -7.06 10.53 -10.19
N VAL A 6 -7.19 10.89 -8.91
CA VAL A 6 -6.03 11.11 -8.00
C VAL A 6 -5.53 9.78 -7.42
N ASP A 7 -6.31 8.70 -7.55
CA ASP A 7 -5.89 7.32 -7.28
C ASP A 7 -4.91 6.84 -8.36
N ASN A 8 -3.71 7.43 -8.40
CA ASN A 8 -2.65 6.99 -9.29
C ASN A 8 -1.86 5.87 -8.60
N PRO A 9 -1.97 4.57 -8.98
CA PRO A 9 -1.18 3.49 -8.38
C PRO A 9 0.30 3.85 -8.23
N SER A 10 0.87 4.59 -9.18
CA SER A 10 2.27 5.06 -9.20
C SER A 10 2.68 5.85 -7.96
N ASN A 11 1.84 6.74 -7.42
CA ASN A 11 2.23 7.53 -6.23
C ASN A 11 2.41 6.65 -4.98
N ALA A 12 1.69 5.51 -4.85
CA ALA A 12 1.92 4.62 -3.72
C ALA A 12 3.20 3.83 -3.89
N VAL A 13 3.46 3.37 -5.13
CA VAL A 13 4.70 2.66 -5.44
C VAL A 13 5.90 3.54 -5.12
N GLU A 14 5.84 4.84 -5.45
CA GLU A 14 6.89 5.80 -5.12
C GLU A 14 7.17 5.88 -3.61
N TRP A 15 6.15 6.05 -2.77
CA TRP A 15 6.33 6.10 -1.32
C TRP A 15 6.82 4.78 -0.73
N ILE A 16 6.31 3.65 -1.21
CA ILE A 16 6.76 2.32 -0.77
C ILE A 16 8.25 2.14 -1.08
N LEU A 17 8.66 2.47 -2.30
CA LEU A 17 10.06 2.38 -2.71
C LEU A 17 10.94 3.36 -1.92
N ALA A 18 10.48 4.58 -1.68
CA ALA A 18 11.19 5.56 -0.87
C ALA A 18 11.42 5.05 0.58
N GLU A 19 10.38 4.51 1.22
CA GLU A 19 10.47 3.94 2.57
C GLU A 19 11.39 2.71 2.64
N MET A 20 11.34 1.84 1.62
CA MET A 20 12.23 0.69 1.52
C MET A 20 13.69 1.10 1.27
N MET A 21 13.94 2.08 0.41
CA MET A 21 15.30 2.59 0.15
C MET A 21 15.90 3.28 1.37
N ASN A 22 15.08 3.97 2.17
CA ASN A 22 15.51 4.59 3.43
C ASN A 22 15.79 3.57 4.53
N ASN A 23 15.22 2.36 4.43
CA ASN A 23 15.38 1.28 5.41
C ASN A 23 15.88 -0.01 4.73
N PRO A 24 17.20 -0.16 4.52
CA PRO A 24 17.77 -1.28 3.77
C PRO A 24 17.37 -2.66 4.28
N GLU A 25 17.17 -2.82 5.58
CA GLU A 25 16.70 -4.08 6.19
C GLU A 25 15.31 -4.49 5.68
N ILE A 26 14.39 -3.52 5.53
CA ILE A 26 13.04 -3.77 5.02
C ILE A 26 13.12 -4.19 3.56
N LEU A 27 13.92 -3.49 2.76
CA LEU A 27 14.14 -3.81 1.35
C LEU A 27 14.76 -5.20 1.18
N GLU A 28 15.78 -5.53 1.96
CA GLU A 28 16.44 -6.83 1.93
C GLU A 28 15.45 -7.95 2.28
N LYS A 29 14.64 -7.76 3.32
CA LYS A 29 13.66 -8.77 3.76
C LYS A 29 12.53 -8.97 2.75
N ALA A 30 12.03 -7.90 2.13
CA ALA A 30 11.05 -7.98 1.05
C ALA A 30 11.63 -8.69 -0.18
N THR A 31 12.86 -8.36 -0.56
CA THR A 31 13.56 -9.01 -1.68
C THR A 31 13.79 -10.49 -1.41
N LYS A 32 14.19 -10.87 -0.20
CA LYS A 32 14.33 -12.27 0.22
C LYS A 32 13.02 -13.03 0.16
N GLU A 33 11.91 -12.42 0.57
CA GLU A 33 10.59 -13.05 0.46
C GLU A 33 10.23 -13.36 -1.01
N ILE A 34 10.45 -12.39 -1.90
CA ILE A 34 10.21 -12.56 -3.34
C ILE A 34 11.11 -13.67 -3.90
N ASP A 35 12.42 -13.61 -3.62
CA ASP A 35 13.38 -14.62 -4.06
C ASP A 35 13.00 -16.03 -3.58
N ASN A 36 12.45 -16.16 -2.37
CA ASN A 36 12.04 -17.45 -1.80
C ASN A 36 10.73 -18.00 -2.39
N VAL A 37 9.76 -17.14 -2.70
CA VAL A 37 8.43 -17.55 -3.20
C VAL A 37 8.44 -17.72 -4.71
N VAL A 38 9.08 -16.79 -5.42
CA VAL A 38 9.01 -16.67 -6.90
C VAL A 38 10.26 -17.21 -7.57
N GLY A 39 11.43 -17.06 -6.92
CA GLY A 39 12.73 -17.33 -7.53
C GLY A 39 13.18 -16.22 -8.48
N LYS A 40 14.29 -16.46 -9.19
CA LYS A 40 14.93 -15.46 -10.07
C LYS A 40 14.71 -15.67 -11.56
N GLU A 41 14.01 -16.75 -11.93
CA GLU A 41 13.86 -17.15 -13.33
C GLU A 41 12.58 -16.61 -13.99
N ARG A 42 11.67 -16.04 -13.20
CA ARG A 42 10.40 -15.51 -13.69
C ARG A 42 9.99 -14.24 -12.95
N LEU A 43 9.06 -13.51 -13.55
CA LEU A 43 8.39 -12.39 -12.89
C LEU A 43 7.33 -12.88 -11.90
N VAL A 44 6.98 -12.00 -10.96
CA VAL A 44 5.91 -12.21 -9.99
C VAL A 44 4.56 -12.31 -10.71
N ASP A 45 3.75 -13.30 -10.34
CA ASP A 45 2.38 -13.47 -10.80
C ASP A 45 1.39 -13.09 -9.67
N GLU A 46 0.16 -12.72 -10.02
CA GLU A 46 -0.88 -12.40 -9.04
C GLU A 46 -1.16 -13.57 -8.08
N CYS A 47 -1.00 -14.81 -8.54
CA CYS A 47 -1.17 -16.01 -7.70
C CYS A 47 -0.17 -16.05 -6.52
N ASP A 48 1.03 -15.52 -6.71
CA ASP A 48 2.10 -15.50 -5.70
C ASP A 48 1.77 -14.55 -4.53
N MET A 49 0.90 -13.55 -4.76
CA MET A 49 0.54 -12.54 -3.76
C MET A 49 -0.06 -13.14 -2.49
N SER A 50 -0.62 -14.35 -2.57
CA SER A 50 -1.08 -15.09 -1.40
C SER A 50 0.05 -15.39 -0.41
N GLN A 51 1.26 -15.66 -0.90
CA GLN A 51 2.43 -16.05 -0.10
C GLN A 51 3.38 -14.88 0.23
N LEU A 52 3.30 -13.76 -0.49
CA LEU A 52 4.11 -12.55 -0.26
C LEU A 52 3.57 -11.69 0.90
N ASN A 53 3.55 -12.25 2.10
CA ASN A 53 2.91 -11.63 3.27
C ASN A 53 3.66 -10.42 3.80
N TYR A 54 4.99 -10.45 3.79
CA TYR A 54 5.82 -9.35 4.22
C TYR A 54 5.73 -8.18 3.23
N LEU A 55 5.78 -8.45 1.92
CA LEU A 55 5.58 -7.42 0.92
C LEU A 55 4.21 -6.73 1.07
N LYS A 56 3.13 -7.51 1.27
CA LYS A 56 1.80 -6.96 1.57
C LYS A 56 1.79 -6.11 2.83
N ALA A 57 2.52 -6.51 3.88
CA ALA A 57 2.64 -5.74 5.11
C ALA A 57 3.35 -4.40 4.87
N CYS A 58 4.45 -4.39 4.10
CA CYS A 58 5.15 -3.16 3.71
C CYS A 58 4.22 -2.20 2.96
N ILE A 59 3.46 -2.70 1.98
CA ILE A 59 2.49 -1.89 1.22
C ILE A 59 1.45 -1.26 2.17
N ARG A 60 0.88 -2.05 3.09
CA ARG A 60 -0.10 -1.56 4.07
C ARG A 60 0.48 -0.52 5.01
N GLU A 61 1.71 -0.71 5.45
CA GLU A 61 2.38 0.21 6.36
C GLU A 61 2.70 1.55 5.68
N SER A 62 3.13 1.53 4.41
CA SER A 62 3.29 2.76 3.63
C SER A 62 1.98 3.52 3.49
N PHE A 63 0.84 2.85 3.30
CA PHE A 63 -0.47 3.53 3.30
C PHE A 63 -0.88 4.09 4.66
N ARG A 64 -0.45 3.45 5.76
CA ARG A 64 -0.70 3.95 7.13
C ARG A 64 0.09 5.23 7.41
N LEU A 65 1.35 5.29 6.96
CA LEU A 65 2.24 6.44 7.15
C LEU A 65 1.92 7.58 6.17
N HIS A 66 1.64 7.22 4.92
CA HIS A 66 1.43 8.16 3.81
C HIS A 66 0.04 7.93 3.19
N PRO A 67 -1.05 8.27 3.91
CA PRO A 67 -2.38 8.12 3.35
C PRO A 67 -2.52 9.05 2.14
N ARG A 68 -2.81 8.48 0.96
CA ARG A 68 -3.02 9.26 -0.28
C ARG A 68 -4.09 10.33 -0.11
N VAL A 69 -5.13 10.00 0.66
CA VAL A 69 -6.24 10.89 0.96
C VAL A 69 -6.37 10.93 2.49
N PRO A 70 -5.70 11.88 3.17
CA PRO A 70 -5.74 11.99 4.63
C PRO A 70 -7.15 12.20 5.19
N PHE A 71 -8.03 12.78 4.36
CA PHE A 71 -9.44 13.00 4.68
C PHE A 71 -10.30 12.31 3.64
N ASN A 72 -11.24 11.49 4.09
CA ASN A 72 -12.26 10.96 3.19
C ASN A 72 -13.03 12.13 2.52
N PRO A 73 -13.60 11.91 1.32
CA PRO A 73 -14.50 12.89 0.71
C PRO A 73 -15.54 13.36 1.73
N PRO A 74 -15.88 14.65 1.79
CA PRO A 74 -16.83 15.14 2.78
C PRO A 74 -18.14 14.35 2.77
N HIS A 75 -18.56 13.90 3.95
CA HIS A 75 -19.85 13.24 4.15
C HIS A 75 -20.87 14.25 4.68
N LEU A 76 -22.14 14.07 4.29
CA LEU A 76 -23.27 14.86 4.77
C LEU A 76 -24.27 13.93 5.45
N ALA A 77 -24.81 14.34 6.60
CA ALA A 77 -25.91 13.64 7.25
C ALA A 77 -27.20 13.82 6.42
N MET A 78 -27.90 12.72 6.14
CA MET A 78 -29.15 12.74 5.37
C MET A 78 -30.37 13.12 6.22
N GLU A 79 -30.23 13.06 7.54
CA GLU A 79 -31.24 13.36 8.55
C GLU A 79 -30.56 13.80 9.85
N ASP A 80 -31.32 14.40 10.77
CA ASP A 80 -30.82 14.83 12.07
C ASP A 80 -30.26 13.62 12.84
N THR A 81 -28.99 13.72 13.24
CA THR A 81 -28.27 12.63 13.89
C THR A 81 -27.29 13.14 14.93
N THR A 82 -26.89 12.25 15.84
CA THR A 82 -25.95 12.55 16.92
C THR A 82 -24.81 11.56 16.88
N ILE A 83 -23.58 12.07 16.71
CA ILE A 83 -22.36 11.26 16.74
C ILE A 83 -21.69 11.49 18.09
N ALA A 84 -21.43 10.41 18.83
CA ALA A 84 -20.78 10.42 20.14
C ALA A 84 -21.54 11.10 21.30
N GLY A 85 -22.86 11.33 21.17
CA GLY A 85 -23.75 11.70 22.28
C GLY A 85 -24.02 13.19 22.40
#